data_AF-A0A0B7G4J5-F1
#
_entry.id   AF-A0A0B7G4J5-F1
#
_cell.length_a   1.000
_cell.length_b   1.000
_cell.length_c   1.000
_cell.angle_alpha   90.00
_cell.angle_beta   90.00
_cell.angle_gamma   90.00
#
_symmetry.space_group_name_H-M   'P 1'
#
loop_
_entity.id
_entity.type
_entity.pdbx_description
1 polymer ?
#
loop_
_entity_poly.entity_id
_entity_poly.type
_entity_poly.pdbx_seq_one_letter_code
_entity_poly.pdbx_strand_id
1 'polypeptide(L)'
;MWRPKGTGEIYAYIPDVPSNHEALQNVPPKTHCNPDFGWSIARGSFAFVPGEWTTIAERVRLNDVGCANGIIQLWANGKLVVDIQGLEIRVDKEVVFRGVHFQTFFGGKAQDWASTKDQCAYFGAVGAGIVEW
;
A
#
# COMPACT_ATOMS: atom_id res chain seq x y z
N MET A 1 -1.31 4.32 3.03
CA MET A 1 -1.42 5.70 3.59
C MET A 1 -2.84 5.96 4.08
N TRP A 2 -3.04 6.97 4.93
CA TRP A 2 -4.37 7.53 5.19
C TRP A 2 -4.59 8.82 4.38
N ARG A 3 -5.87 9.15 4.17
CA ARG A 3 -6.36 10.31 3.41
C ARG A 3 -7.48 11.00 4.21
N PRO A 4 -8.04 12.13 3.73
CA PRO A 4 -9.12 12.81 4.45
C PRO A 4 -10.24 11.85 4.86
N LYS A 5 -10.80 12.12 6.05
CA LYS A 5 -11.82 11.28 6.70
C LYS A 5 -11.35 9.84 7.02
N GLY A 6 -10.05 9.65 7.18
CA GLY A 6 -9.47 8.35 7.56
C GLY A 6 -9.44 7.32 6.43
N THR A 7 -9.78 7.70 5.19
CA THR A 7 -9.79 6.76 4.06
C THR A 7 -8.40 6.16 3.83
N GLY A 8 -8.34 4.83 3.73
CA GLY A 8 -7.11 4.08 3.56
C GLY A 8 -6.81 3.78 2.08
N GLU A 9 -5.53 3.61 1.76
CA GLU A 9 -5.05 3.19 0.44
C GLU A 9 -3.73 2.43 0.56
N ILE A 10 -3.44 1.58 -0.43
CA ILE A 10 -2.06 1.15 -0.69
C ILE A 10 -1.35 2.29 -1.41
N TYR A 11 -0.15 2.63 -0.96
CA TYR A 11 0.68 3.63 -1.60
C TYR A 11 2.00 2.99 -2.02
N ALA A 12 2.17 2.76 -3.31
CA ALA A 12 3.20 1.86 -3.82
C ALA A 12 4.12 2.57 -4.82
N TYR A 13 5.43 2.37 -4.62
CA TYR A 13 6.45 2.62 -5.63
C TYR A 13 6.84 1.27 -6.21
N ILE A 14 6.46 1.04 -7.46
CA ILE A 14 6.77 -0.18 -8.22
C ILE A 14 7.25 0.22 -9.62
N PRO A 15 7.95 -0.67 -10.35
CA PRO A 15 8.42 -0.38 -11.69
C PRO A 15 7.34 0.22 -12.61
N ASP A 16 7.72 1.23 -13.37
CA ASP A 16 6.84 1.88 -14.34
C ASP A 16 6.85 1.09 -15.66
N VAL A 17 6.06 0.00 -15.70
CA VAL A 17 5.99 -0.93 -16.83
C VAL A 17 4.54 -1.19 -17.25
N PRO A 18 4.25 -1.50 -18.52
CA PRO A 18 2.88 -1.64 -19.03
C PRO A 18 2.01 -2.62 -18.24
N SER A 19 2.58 -3.75 -17.79
CA SER A 19 1.88 -4.76 -16.98
C SER A 19 1.34 -4.19 -15.67
N ASN A 20 2.11 -3.34 -14.99
CA ASN A 20 1.68 -2.68 -13.76
C ASN A 20 0.57 -1.65 -14.01
N HIS A 21 0.62 -0.91 -15.12
CA HIS A 21 -0.48 -0.03 -15.50
C HIS A 21 -1.77 -0.81 -15.76
N GLU A 22 -1.67 -1.90 -16.51
CA GLU A 22 -2.81 -2.78 -16.81
C GLU A 22 -3.44 -3.33 -15.52
N ALA A 23 -2.61 -3.85 -14.60
CA ALA A 23 -3.05 -4.43 -13.35
C ALA A 23 -3.66 -3.41 -12.36
N LEU A 24 -3.20 -2.15 -12.38
CA LEU A 24 -3.53 -1.16 -11.35
C LEU A 24 -4.60 -0.14 -11.75
N GLN A 25 -4.62 0.32 -12.99
CA GLN A 25 -5.39 1.51 -13.41
C GLN A 25 -6.88 1.44 -13.05
N ASN A 26 -7.45 0.24 -13.03
CA ASN A 26 -8.88 -0.01 -12.79
C ASN A 26 -9.19 -0.60 -11.41
N VAL A 27 -8.21 -0.71 -10.52
CA VAL A 27 -8.43 -1.28 -9.18
C VAL A 27 -9.40 -0.38 -8.40
N PRO A 28 -10.58 -0.88 -8.00
CA PRO A 28 -11.56 -0.10 -7.26
C PRO A 28 -11.11 0.09 -5.79
N PRO A 29 -11.74 1.01 -5.04
CA PRO A 29 -12.75 1.97 -5.48
C PRO A 29 -12.18 3.21 -6.18
N LYS A 30 -10.90 3.52 -5.98
CA LYS A 30 -10.23 4.64 -6.65
C LYS A 30 -8.73 4.40 -6.70
N THR A 31 -8.18 4.30 -7.91
CA THR A 31 -6.75 4.18 -8.14
C THR A 31 -6.27 5.30 -9.05
N HIS A 32 -5.10 5.85 -8.77
CA HIS A 32 -4.43 6.78 -9.67
C HIS A 32 -2.91 6.65 -9.55
N CYS A 33 -2.24 6.68 -10.69
CA CYS A 33 -0.80 6.85 -10.78
C CYS A 33 -0.47 8.33 -10.63
N ASN A 34 0.49 8.67 -9.79
CA ASN A 34 1.06 10.01 -9.74
C ASN A 34 2.48 9.96 -10.34
N PRO A 35 2.72 10.61 -11.49
CA PRO A 35 4.00 10.49 -12.20
C PRO A 35 5.19 11.08 -11.42
N ASP A 36 4.94 12.03 -10.50
CA ASP A 36 5.98 12.60 -9.65
C ASP A 36 6.26 11.74 -8.39
N PHE A 37 5.39 10.77 -8.10
CA PHE A 37 5.43 9.98 -6.87
C PHE A 37 5.13 8.50 -7.12
N GLY A 38 4.27 7.89 -6.30
CA GLY A 38 3.84 6.50 -6.44
C GLY A 38 2.36 6.36 -6.81
N TRP A 39 1.92 5.11 -6.91
CA TRP A 39 0.53 4.74 -7.10
C TRP A 39 -0.24 4.90 -5.79
N SER A 40 -1.38 5.61 -5.82
CA SER A 40 -2.39 5.48 -4.78
C SER A 40 -3.44 4.48 -5.25
N ILE A 41 -3.50 3.32 -4.62
CA ILE A 41 -4.27 2.17 -5.09
C ILE A 41 -5.42 1.91 -4.11
N ALA A 42 -6.61 1.66 -4.66
CA ALA A 42 -7.81 1.29 -3.91
C ALA A 42 -8.15 2.27 -2.77
N ARG A 43 -7.98 3.58 -2.98
CA ARG A 43 -8.27 4.60 -1.97
C ARG A 43 -9.73 4.57 -1.56
N GLY A 44 -10.00 4.30 -0.29
CA GLY A 44 -11.33 4.17 0.29
C GLY A 44 -11.83 2.72 0.37
N SER A 45 -11.00 1.74 0.05
CA SER A 45 -11.31 0.30 0.25
C SER A 45 -11.48 -0.07 1.73
N PHE A 46 -10.92 0.74 2.63
CA PHE A 46 -11.13 0.69 4.08
C PHE A 46 -10.98 2.11 4.67
N ALA A 47 -11.27 2.26 5.96
CA ALA A 47 -11.07 3.51 6.69
C ALA A 47 -10.52 3.26 8.09
N PHE A 48 -9.69 4.18 8.56
CA PHE A 48 -9.29 4.30 9.96
C PHE A 48 -10.33 5.15 10.69
N VAL A 49 -10.96 4.57 11.70
CA VAL A 49 -11.91 5.28 12.57
C VAL A 49 -11.17 5.79 13.81
N PRO A 50 -11.20 7.11 14.10
CA PRO A 50 -10.53 7.64 15.28
C PRO A 50 -11.03 6.99 16.57
N GLY A 51 -10.10 6.56 17.43
CA GLY A 51 -10.42 5.91 18.70
C GLY A 51 -10.65 4.40 18.61
N GLU A 52 -10.62 3.81 17.41
CA GLU A 52 -10.79 2.38 17.21
C GLU A 52 -9.50 1.72 16.71
N TRP A 53 -9.28 0.46 17.11
CA TRP A 53 -8.23 -0.36 16.53
C TRP A 53 -8.63 -0.81 15.13
N THR A 54 -7.76 -0.56 14.15
CA THR A 54 -7.87 -1.15 12.81
C THR A 54 -6.72 -2.14 12.63
N THR A 55 -7.04 -3.42 12.48
CA THR A 55 -6.04 -4.44 12.17
C THR A 55 -5.75 -4.42 10.68
N ILE A 56 -4.50 -4.18 10.30
CA ILE A 56 -4.04 -4.22 8.91
C ILE A 56 -3.10 -5.42 8.74
N ALA A 57 -3.32 -6.18 7.67
CA ALA A 57 -2.35 -7.16 7.19
C ALA A 57 -2.08 -6.88 5.71
N GLU A 58 -0.81 -6.89 5.31
CA GLU A 58 -0.38 -6.73 3.92
C GLU A 58 0.47 -7.93 3.54
N ARG A 59 0.16 -8.56 2.41
CA ARG A 59 0.97 -9.61 1.80
C ARG A 59 1.47 -9.11 0.46
N VAL A 60 2.77 -9.26 0.24
CA VAL A 60 3.40 -8.99 -1.04
C VAL A 60 4.14 -10.25 -1.48
N ARG A 61 3.91 -10.68 -2.73
CA ARG A 61 4.67 -11.75 -3.37
C ARG A 61 5.41 -11.17 -4.57
N LEU A 62 6.73 -11.30 -4.58
CA LEU A 62 7.54 -10.89 -5.72
C LEU A 62 7.19 -11.73 -6.95
N ASN A 63 7.30 -11.11 -8.12
CA ASN A 63 7.21 -11.80 -9.39
C ASN A 63 8.51 -12.54 -9.73
N ASP A 64 8.41 -13.49 -10.66
CA ASP A 64 9.56 -13.97 -11.42
C ASP A 64 10.03 -12.86 -12.37
N VAL A 65 11.35 -12.68 -12.47
CA VAL A 65 11.93 -11.62 -13.32
C VAL A 65 11.52 -11.86 -14.78
N GLY A 66 10.94 -10.83 -15.42
CA GLY A 66 10.39 -10.92 -16.77
C GLY A 66 8.97 -11.49 -16.86
N CYS A 67 8.31 -11.74 -15.72
CA CYS A 67 6.92 -12.20 -15.65
C CYS A 67 6.08 -11.25 -14.79
N ALA A 68 4.83 -11.03 -15.19
CA ALA A 68 3.84 -10.27 -14.44
C ALA A 68 3.01 -11.24 -13.57
N ASN A 69 3.62 -11.83 -12.54
CA ASN A 69 2.96 -12.78 -11.63
C ASN A 69 3.08 -12.41 -10.14
N GLY A 70 3.51 -11.17 -9.85
CA GLY A 70 3.56 -10.61 -8.51
C GLY A 70 2.17 -10.32 -7.96
N ILE A 71 2.09 -10.25 -6.62
CA ILE A 71 0.84 -10.11 -5.87
C ILE A 71 1.00 -9.04 -4.81
N ILE A 72 -0.03 -8.20 -4.65
CA ILE A 72 -0.23 -7.35 -3.46
C ILE A 72 -1.65 -7.59 -2.94
N GLN A 73 -1.76 -7.99 -1.68
CA GLN A 73 -3.02 -8.19 -0.98
C GLN A 73 -3.04 -7.39 0.32
N LEU A 74 -4.21 -6.82 0.64
CA LEU A 74 -4.42 -6.06 1.87
C LEU A 74 -5.72 -6.51 2.55
N TRP A 75 -5.62 -6.76 3.85
CA TRP A 75 -6.75 -6.99 4.73
C TRP A 75 -6.90 -5.85 5.72
N ALA A 76 -8.14 -5.41 5.93
CA ALA A 76 -8.52 -4.48 6.98
C ALA A 76 -9.57 -5.17 7.87
N ASN A 77 -9.31 -5.22 9.18
CA ASN A 77 -10.13 -5.93 10.17
C ASN A 77 -10.48 -7.36 9.73
N GLY A 78 -9.47 -8.08 9.21
CA GLY A 78 -9.61 -9.47 8.75
C GLY A 78 -10.34 -9.66 7.41
N LYS A 79 -10.88 -8.61 6.80
CA LYS A 79 -11.52 -8.66 5.48
C LYS A 79 -10.51 -8.32 4.38
N LEU A 80 -10.40 -9.17 3.36
CA LEU A 80 -9.64 -8.86 2.15
C LEU A 80 -10.30 -7.67 1.44
N VAL A 81 -9.58 -6.55 1.36
CA VAL A 81 -10.08 -5.29 0.78
C VAL A 81 -9.37 -4.92 -0.52
N VAL A 82 -8.17 -5.47 -0.75
CA VAL A 82 -7.41 -5.32 -1.99
C VAL A 82 -6.77 -6.67 -2.32
N ASP A 83 -6.93 -7.11 -3.57
CA ASP A 83 -6.28 -8.31 -4.11
C ASP A 83 -5.84 -8.01 -5.55
N ILE A 84 -4.56 -7.71 -5.71
CA ILE A 84 -3.97 -7.33 -6.99
C ILE A 84 -3.02 -8.43 -7.41
N GLN A 85 -3.26 -8.92 -8.62
CA GLN A 85 -2.49 -9.95 -9.29
C GLN A 85 -1.86 -9.33 -10.55
N GLY A 86 -0.91 -10.03 -11.16
CA GLY A 86 -0.39 -9.59 -12.46
C GLY A 86 0.64 -8.48 -12.39
N LEU A 87 1.34 -8.34 -11.26
CA LEU A 87 2.32 -7.26 -11.06
C LEU A 87 3.75 -7.70 -11.44
N GLU A 88 4.53 -6.75 -11.91
CA GLU A 88 5.99 -6.83 -12.02
C GLU A 88 6.59 -5.90 -10.95
N ILE A 89 6.76 -6.43 -9.74
CA ILE A 89 7.25 -5.72 -8.55
C ILE A 89 8.78 -5.57 -8.59
N ARG A 90 9.48 -6.48 -9.26
CA ARG A 90 10.93 -6.43 -9.50
C ARG A 90 11.28 -6.76 -10.95
N VAL A 91 12.37 -6.15 -11.42
CA VAL A 91 12.98 -6.39 -12.73
C VAL A 91 14.38 -7.00 -12.64
N ASP A 92 14.96 -7.03 -11.43
CA ASP A 92 16.26 -7.64 -11.14
C ASP A 92 16.08 -8.70 -10.04
N LYS A 93 16.72 -9.86 -10.21
CA LYS A 93 16.66 -10.99 -9.28
C LYS A 93 17.29 -10.68 -7.92
N GLU A 94 18.21 -9.72 -7.86
CA GLU A 94 18.87 -9.26 -6.64
C GLU A 94 17.94 -8.39 -5.76
N VAL A 95 16.82 -7.93 -6.33
CA VAL A 95 15.75 -7.27 -5.58
C VAL A 95 14.95 -8.33 -4.82
N VAL A 96 15.12 -8.29 -3.51
CA VAL A 96 14.47 -9.17 -2.52
C VAL A 96 13.88 -8.33 -1.40
N PHE A 97 12.97 -8.90 -0.61
CA PHE A 97 12.51 -8.25 0.61
C PHE A 97 13.68 -8.04 1.58
N ARG A 98 13.81 -6.82 2.10
CA ARG A 98 14.82 -6.46 3.10
C ARG A 98 14.25 -6.32 4.52
N GLY A 99 12.93 -6.27 4.65
CA GLY A 99 12.23 -6.10 5.90
C GLY A 99 10.96 -5.28 5.73
N VAL A 100 10.45 -4.75 6.85
CA VAL A 100 9.29 -3.86 6.89
C VAL A 100 9.77 -2.43 7.07
N HIS A 101 9.25 -1.53 6.25
CA HIS A 101 9.46 -0.09 6.43
C HIS A 101 8.27 0.52 7.17
N PHE A 102 8.43 0.74 8.47
CA PHE A 102 7.41 1.38 9.29
C PHE A 102 7.61 2.91 9.31
N GLN A 103 6.73 3.65 8.63
CA GLN A 103 6.83 5.11 8.49
C GLN A 103 5.46 5.75 8.69
N THR A 104 5.37 6.75 9.57
CA THR A 104 4.14 7.51 9.84
C THR A 104 4.45 8.99 10.09
N PHE A 105 3.77 9.86 9.35
CA PHE A 105 3.87 11.32 9.49
C PHE A 105 2.68 11.97 8.75
N PHE A 106 2.33 13.18 9.16
CA PHE A 106 1.46 14.05 8.36
C PHE A 106 2.22 14.48 7.12
N GLY A 107 1.66 14.21 5.95
CA GLY A 107 2.44 14.18 4.73
C GLY A 107 1.76 14.82 3.55
N GLY A 108 2.61 15.55 2.84
CA GLY A 108 2.58 16.00 1.46
C GLY A 108 3.74 17.00 1.33
N LYS A 109 4.03 17.48 0.13
CA LYS A 109 5.17 18.39 -0.10
C LYS A 109 4.94 19.84 0.37
N ALA A 110 3.85 20.12 1.09
CA ALA A 110 3.39 21.48 1.37
C ALA A 110 2.72 21.62 2.76
N GLN A 111 2.64 22.88 3.23
CA GLN A 111 2.17 23.24 4.57
C GLN A 111 0.72 22.85 4.85
N ASP A 112 -0.12 22.76 3.82
CA ASP A 112 -1.52 22.34 3.90
C ASP A 112 -1.70 20.88 4.38
N TRP A 113 -0.63 20.08 4.35
CA TRP A 113 -0.62 18.72 4.88
C TRP A 113 -0.25 18.64 6.37
N ALA A 114 0.17 19.76 6.97
CA ALA A 114 0.50 19.79 8.39
C ALA A 114 -0.75 19.50 9.25
N SER A 115 -0.55 18.82 10.37
CA SER A 115 -1.61 18.64 11.36
C SER A 115 -2.06 20.01 11.90
N THR A 116 -3.36 20.24 11.99
CA THR A 116 -3.92 21.50 12.53
C THR A 116 -3.93 21.57 14.05
N LYS A 117 -3.57 20.48 14.72
CA LYS A 117 -3.56 20.33 16.18
C LYS A 117 -2.59 19.24 16.59
N ASP A 118 -2.25 19.19 17.87
CA ASP A 118 -1.58 18.03 18.45
C ASP A 118 -2.54 16.83 18.47
N GLN A 119 -2.03 15.69 18.01
CA GLN A 119 -2.75 14.43 18.00
C GLN A 119 -1.78 13.26 18.00
N CYS A 120 -2.26 12.10 18.42
CA CYS A 120 -1.46 10.87 18.53
C CYS A 120 -2.14 9.72 17.78
N ALA A 121 -1.32 8.73 17.41
CA ALA A 121 -1.76 7.43 16.94
C ALA A 121 -0.99 6.36 17.72
N TYR A 122 -1.67 5.28 18.08
CA TYR A 122 -1.08 4.15 18.79
C TYR A 122 -0.90 2.98 17.84
N PHE A 123 0.23 2.29 17.96
CA PHE A 123 0.56 1.12 17.16
C PHE A 123 0.94 -0.02 18.10
N GLY A 124 0.40 -1.21 17.85
CA GLY A 124 0.64 -2.40 18.65
C GLY A 124 0.62 -3.65 17.77
N ALA A 125 1.18 -4.74 18.28
CA ALA A 125 1.25 -6.03 17.59
C ALA A 125 1.85 -5.95 16.16
N VAL A 126 2.88 -5.12 15.98
CA VAL A 126 3.59 -5.00 14.70
C VAL A 126 4.50 -6.22 14.52
N GLY A 127 4.32 -6.95 13.43
CA GLY A 127 5.12 -8.12 13.09
C GLY A 127 5.08 -8.41 11.59
N ALA A 128 6.02 -9.24 11.13
CA ALA A 128 6.06 -9.73 9.76
C ALA A 128 6.63 -11.15 9.73
N GLY A 129 6.29 -11.88 8.66
CA GLY A 129 6.75 -13.25 8.45
C GLY A 129 6.73 -13.63 6.98
N ILE A 130 7.51 -14.64 6.64
CA ILE A 130 7.52 -15.27 5.32
C ILE A 130 6.43 -16.35 5.32
N VAL A 131 5.49 -16.27 4.38
CA VAL A 131 4.32 -17.16 4.33
C VAL A 131 4.36 -18.15 3.16
N GLU A 132 5.31 -17.98 2.24
CA GLU A 132 5.55 -18.86 1.09
C GLU A 132 7.02 -18.72 0.63
N TRP A 133 7.53 -19.75 -0.05
CA TRP A 133 8.90 -19.82 -0.58
C TRP A 133 8.88 -19.92 -2.10
#